data_AF-A0A1G2VN20-F1
#
_entry.id   AF-A0A1G2VN20-F1
#
_cell.length_a   1.000
_cell.length_b   1.000
_cell.length_c   1.000
_cell.angle_alpha   90.00
_cell.angle_beta   90.00
_cell.angle_gamma   90.00
#
_symmetry.space_group_name_H-M   'P 1'
#
loop_
_entity.id
_entity.type
_entity.pdbx_description
1 polymer ?
#
loop_
_entity_poly.entity_id
_entity_poly.type
_entity_poly.pdbx_seq_one_letter_code
_entity_poly.pdbx_strand_id
1 'polypeptide(L)'
;MSLAGQIKEKIDAVGFISDFVKLKKAGMSYKGLCPFHKEKTPSFIVSSQRQIWHCFGCGKGGDVIKFVSEFENIEYGDALKTLADRAGIDVKKFGSGTGRDDFDVLYEMNEAATTFYQEQLKKHPSAAQYVKERGLKPHTIEELRVGFAPDAFDGVVTHLVKVGYRVQDAEKAGLIIKSDKGLYFDRFRGRIMFPIVNHSGRVCAFSGRILPSVEEGLAARGQEVAKYVNTPETPIFYKHKILYGFFKTKNDVRKENRVFLVEGQMDFLLAWQDGVSIVAATSGTALTEDHLKTLRQYSENLVLGFDNDTAGGYASERSIDMANALDFNVGIVSFGEHKDAAEFVMHRPGELCEKVGRAQSAMEFYFARYLRPHEDAVERKKHIRTLLGKIKLLGSPVEQATWIRALCEKSGIAEQFLIAELQSLRAHAVASRAPYGGAQEKTDTAAKERLHVVAENLIALATIKKELLAKLDEHVRYLPEPYQKIYNFHKGGGDSQAAPDVGVALDYVTLKSGYLFNTEDPDYEAKLADEVGSLLHQLKLEWFKERRKVLASAIKEAESGGRSEELSRALEEFHRISGELASL
;
A
#
# COMPACT_ATOMS: atom_id res chain seq x y z
N MET A 1 21.21 -24.36 2.76
CA MET A 1 19.81 -24.06 3.13
C MET A 1 19.80 -22.68 3.78
N SER A 2 18.94 -21.75 3.34
CA SER A 2 18.92 -20.38 3.88
C SER A 2 18.39 -20.32 5.32
N LEU A 3 18.67 -19.24 6.05
CA LEU A 3 18.13 -19.02 7.40
C LEU A 3 16.59 -19.09 7.41
N ALA A 4 15.96 -18.42 6.46
CA ALA A 4 14.51 -18.47 6.26
C ALA A 4 14.00 -19.91 6.00
N GLY A 5 14.75 -20.72 5.24
CA GLY A 5 14.42 -22.13 4.99
C GLY A 5 14.46 -22.97 6.27
N GLN A 6 15.51 -22.84 7.08
CA GLN A 6 15.62 -23.58 8.34
C GLN A 6 14.56 -23.18 9.37
N ILE A 7 14.20 -21.89 9.42
CA ILE A 7 13.10 -21.41 10.26
C ILE A 7 11.78 -22.08 9.82
N LYS A 8 11.50 -22.09 8.51
CA LYS A 8 10.28 -22.69 7.96
C LYS A 8 10.19 -24.21 8.13
N GLU A 9 11.32 -24.91 8.22
CA GLU A 9 11.34 -26.35 8.54
C GLU A 9 11.06 -26.62 10.02
N LYS A 10 11.52 -25.75 10.92
CA LYS A 10 11.38 -25.94 12.38
C LYS A 10 10.07 -25.40 12.95
N ILE A 11 9.51 -24.36 12.34
CA ILE A 11 8.31 -23.69 12.84
C ILE A 11 7.12 -24.08 11.99
N ASP A 12 6.21 -24.85 12.60
CA ASP A 12 4.89 -25.08 12.02
C ASP A 12 4.05 -23.81 12.08
N ALA A 13 3.64 -23.31 10.92
CA ALA A 13 2.87 -22.08 10.77
C ALA A 13 1.52 -22.16 11.48
N VAL A 14 0.85 -23.32 11.48
CA VAL A 14 -0.44 -23.48 12.18
C VAL A 14 -0.24 -23.39 13.68
N GLY A 15 0.70 -24.15 14.24
CA GLY A 15 1.03 -24.14 15.67
C GLY A 15 1.44 -22.74 16.14
N PHE A 16 2.37 -22.11 15.43
CA PHE A 16 2.85 -20.77 15.79
C PHE A 16 1.73 -19.72 15.76
N ILE A 17 0.91 -19.68 14.70
CA ILE A 17 -0.16 -18.69 14.58
C ILE A 17 -1.29 -18.96 15.58
N SER A 18 -1.50 -20.23 15.96
CA SER A 18 -2.50 -20.60 16.97
C SER A 18 -2.22 -20.01 18.36
N ASP A 19 -0.97 -19.66 18.66
CA ASP A 19 -0.62 -18.96 19.90
C ASP A 19 -1.19 -17.52 19.95
N PHE A 20 -1.44 -16.92 18.78
CA PHE A 20 -1.90 -15.53 18.65
C PHE A 20 -3.36 -15.43 18.23
N VAL A 21 -3.86 -16.40 17.47
CA VAL A 21 -5.19 -16.39 16.86
C VAL A 21 -5.92 -17.68 17.19
N LYS A 22 -7.17 -17.58 17.67
CA LYS A 22 -8.02 -18.76 17.86
C LYS A 22 -8.42 -19.35 16.51
N LEU A 23 -7.76 -20.45 16.13
CA LEU A 23 -8.01 -21.18 14.89
C LEU A 23 -8.90 -22.41 15.15
N LYS A 24 -9.83 -22.68 14.23
CA LYS A 24 -10.64 -23.90 14.17
C LYS A 24 -10.33 -24.67 12.90
N LYS A 25 -10.33 -26.00 12.96
CA LYS A 25 -10.08 -26.83 11.77
C LYS A 25 -11.22 -26.67 10.77
N ALA A 26 -10.89 -26.55 9.48
CA ALA A 26 -11.81 -26.41 8.36
C ALA A 26 -11.25 -27.20 7.16
N GLY A 27 -11.62 -28.48 7.06
CA GLY A 27 -11.04 -29.41 6.09
C GLY A 27 -9.54 -29.62 6.31
N MET A 28 -8.74 -29.34 5.27
CA MET A 28 -7.26 -29.42 5.30
C MET A 28 -6.57 -28.16 5.85
N SER A 29 -7.33 -27.10 6.11
CA SER A 29 -6.83 -25.82 6.60
C SER A 29 -7.44 -25.47 7.96
N TYR A 30 -7.01 -24.36 8.53
CA TYR A 30 -7.50 -23.81 9.78
C TYR A 30 -8.07 -22.42 9.53
N LYS A 31 -9.16 -22.06 10.22
CA LYS A 31 -9.93 -20.84 10.02
C LYS A 31 -10.13 -20.08 11.33
N GLY A 32 -9.97 -18.76 11.31
CA GLY A 32 -10.13 -17.88 12.47
C GLY A 32 -10.51 -16.45 12.10
N LEU A 33 -10.68 -15.60 13.12
CA LEU A 33 -10.81 -14.15 12.91
C LEU A 33 -9.43 -13.57 12.59
N CYS A 34 -9.38 -12.66 11.63
CA CYS A 34 -8.14 -12.02 11.23
C CYS A 34 -7.58 -11.12 12.35
N PRO A 35 -6.29 -11.25 12.71
CA PRO A 35 -5.67 -10.34 13.68
C PRO A 35 -5.38 -8.95 13.10
N PHE A 36 -5.43 -8.78 11.77
CA PHE A 36 -5.00 -7.56 11.09
C PHE A 36 -6.13 -6.58 10.76
N HIS A 37 -7.39 -7.01 10.90
CA HIS A 37 -8.56 -6.14 10.70
C HIS A 37 -9.74 -6.65 11.53
N LYS A 38 -10.65 -5.74 11.88
CA LYS A 38 -11.78 -6.05 12.74
C LYS A 38 -12.91 -6.67 11.92
N GLU A 39 -13.22 -7.93 12.18
CA GLU A 39 -14.31 -8.66 11.52
C GLU A 39 -15.12 -9.49 12.52
N LYS A 40 -16.37 -9.80 12.15
CA LYS A 40 -17.25 -10.71 12.92
C LYS A 40 -17.28 -12.13 12.35
N THR A 41 -16.97 -12.28 11.07
CA THR A 41 -17.00 -13.56 10.36
C THR A 41 -15.56 -14.01 10.11
N PRO A 42 -15.17 -15.24 10.46
CA PRO A 42 -13.82 -15.74 10.21
C PRO A 42 -13.44 -15.70 8.73
N SER A 43 -12.43 -14.92 8.36
CA SER A 43 -11.89 -14.89 6.99
C SER A 43 -10.40 -15.26 6.91
N PHE A 44 -9.75 -15.48 8.05
CA PHE A 44 -8.33 -15.82 8.14
C PHE A 44 -8.13 -17.33 8.04
N ILE A 45 -7.42 -17.78 7.02
CA ILE A 45 -7.15 -19.20 6.72
C ILE A 45 -5.65 -19.49 6.83
N VAL A 46 -5.28 -20.60 7.48
CA VAL A 46 -3.90 -21.11 7.56
C VAL A 46 -3.85 -22.53 7.01
N SER A 47 -3.01 -22.78 6.02
CA SER A 47 -2.81 -24.12 5.43
C SER A 47 -1.72 -24.87 6.17
N SER A 48 -2.06 -26.05 6.71
CA SER A 48 -1.09 -26.96 7.33
C SER A 48 -0.12 -27.59 6.33
N GLN A 49 -0.59 -27.90 5.12
CA GLN A 49 0.24 -28.55 4.10
C GLN A 49 1.21 -27.57 3.44
N ARG A 50 0.75 -26.34 3.17
CA ARG A 50 1.54 -25.34 2.43
C ARG A 50 2.31 -24.39 3.34
N GLN A 51 2.07 -24.43 4.66
CA GLN A 51 2.74 -23.59 5.66
C GLN A 51 2.60 -22.08 5.39
N ILE A 52 1.42 -21.68 4.90
CA ILE A 52 1.06 -20.30 4.53
C ILE A 52 -0.30 -19.92 5.11
N TRP A 53 -0.55 -18.62 5.22
CA TRP A 53 -1.81 -18.04 5.65
C TRP A 53 -2.32 -16.99 4.65
N HIS A 54 -3.64 -16.79 4.63
CA HIS A 54 -4.30 -15.74 3.87
C HIS A 54 -5.61 -15.32 4.52
N CYS A 55 -5.86 -14.02 4.56
CA CYS A 55 -7.12 -13.45 5.00
C CYS A 55 -7.96 -13.02 3.80
N PHE A 56 -9.13 -13.65 3.61
CA PHE A 56 -10.04 -13.31 2.52
C PHE A 56 -10.85 -12.03 2.76
N GLY A 57 -10.87 -11.51 3.99
CA GLY A 57 -11.47 -10.21 4.32
C GLY A 57 -10.60 -9.03 3.91
N CYS A 58 -9.34 -9.00 4.35
CA CYS A 58 -8.43 -7.88 4.08
C CYS A 58 -7.41 -8.12 2.95
N GLY A 59 -7.28 -9.35 2.44
CA GLY A 59 -6.37 -9.72 1.34
C GLY A 59 -4.90 -9.91 1.76
N LYS A 60 -4.56 -9.78 3.05
CA LYS A 60 -3.20 -10.06 3.53
C LYS A 60 -2.91 -11.56 3.51
N GLY A 61 -1.70 -11.96 3.16
CA GLY A 61 -1.26 -13.36 3.19
C GLY A 61 0.25 -13.51 3.09
N GLY A 62 0.76 -14.66 3.50
CA GLY A 62 2.19 -14.95 3.53
C GLY A 62 2.58 -16.23 4.26
N ASP A 63 3.87 -16.37 4.54
CA ASP A 63 4.42 -17.40 5.42
C ASP A 63 4.43 -16.93 6.89
N VAL A 64 4.93 -17.78 7.79
CA VAL A 64 5.04 -17.48 9.23
C VAL A 64 5.94 -16.27 9.53
N ILE A 65 6.95 -16.00 8.70
CA ILE A 65 7.84 -14.84 8.87
C ILE A 65 7.09 -13.56 8.53
N LYS A 66 6.36 -13.56 7.41
CA LYS A 66 5.48 -12.46 7.03
C LYS A 66 4.35 -12.25 8.05
N PHE A 67 3.85 -13.32 8.69
CA PHE A 67 2.90 -13.18 9.80
C PHE A 67 3.51 -12.34 10.93
N VAL A 68 4.70 -12.71 11.41
CA VAL A 68 5.37 -12.00 12.52
C VAL A 68 5.69 -10.56 12.14
N SER A 69 6.22 -10.34 10.93
CA SER A 69 6.49 -9.00 10.41
C SER A 69 5.23 -8.13 10.39
N GLU A 70 4.10 -8.66 9.94
CA GLU A 70 2.82 -7.93 9.91
C GLU A 70 2.18 -7.78 11.30
N PHE A 71 2.32 -8.78 12.16
CA PHE A 71 1.66 -8.83 13.47
C PHE A 71 2.38 -7.94 14.49
N GLU A 72 3.71 -7.97 14.49
CA GLU A 72 4.53 -7.13 15.36
C GLU A 72 4.89 -5.78 14.72
N ASN A 73 4.50 -5.56 13.46
CA ASN A 73 4.84 -4.38 12.66
C ASN A 73 6.36 -4.13 12.59
N ILE A 74 7.13 -5.21 12.43
CA ILE A 74 8.60 -5.20 12.31
C ILE A 74 9.04 -5.58 10.91
N GLU A 75 10.29 -5.29 10.57
CA GLU A 75 10.84 -5.64 9.26
C GLU A 75 11.05 -7.15 9.10
N TYR A 76 11.07 -7.63 7.86
CA TYR A 76 11.23 -9.05 7.57
C TYR A 76 12.52 -9.64 8.18
N GLY A 77 13.64 -8.90 8.13
CA GLY A 77 14.90 -9.31 8.76
C GLY A 77 14.82 -9.39 10.29
N ASP A 78 14.08 -8.48 10.93
CA ASP A 78 13.88 -8.53 12.38
C ASP A 78 12.93 -9.69 12.76
N ALA A 79 11.90 -9.94 11.95
CA ALA A 79 11.03 -11.11 12.11
C ALA A 79 11.80 -12.43 11.94
N LEU A 80 12.77 -12.50 11.02
CA LEU A 80 13.68 -13.64 10.89
C LEU A 80 14.48 -13.87 12.17
N LYS A 81 15.02 -12.81 12.79
CA LYS A 81 15.79 -12.90 14.04
C LYS A 81 14.90 -13.38 15.19
N THR A 82 13.72 -12.79 15.37
CA THR A 82 12.72 -13.20 16.37
C THR A 82 12.35 -14.68 16.23
N LEU A 83 12.11 -15.14 15.01
CA LEU A 83 11.76 -16.54 14.74
C LEU A 83 12.96 -17.49 14.86
N ALA A 84 14.17 -17.05 14.51
CA ALA A 84 15.38 -17.85 14.68
C ALA A 84 15.66 -18.13 16.16
N ASP A 85 15.56 -17.10 17.01
CA ASP A 85 15.70 -17.25 18.46
C ASP A 85 14.66 -18.22 19.02
N ARG A 86 13.41 -18.11 18.58
CA ARG A 86 12.33 -19.01 18.99
C ARG A 86 12.49 -20.45 18.48
N ALA A 87 13.11 -20.64 17.32
CA ALA A 87 13.45 -21.96 16.76
C ALA A 87 14.76 -22.54 17.32
N GLY A 88 15.44 -21.82 18.24
CA GLY A 88 16.75 -22.20 18.77
C GLY A 88 17.82 -22.30 17.67
N ILE A 89 17.70 -21.49 16.61
CA ILE A 89 18.64 -21.43 15.50
C ILE A 89 19.65 -20.32 15.81
N ASP A 90 20.91 -20.70 15.99
CA ASP A 90 21.98 -19.74 16.19
C ASP A 90 22.25 -18.96 14.88
N VAL A 91 21.71 -17.75 14.81
CA VAL A 91 21.88 -16.84 13.66
C VAL A 91 23.37 -16.58 13.37
N LYS A 92 24.25 -16.66 14.38
CA LYS A 92 25.70 -16.44 14.20
C LYS A 92 26.37 -17.53 13.37
N LYS A 93 25.84 -18.76 13.32
CA LYS A 93 26.34 -19.84 12.45
C LYS A 93 26.10 -19.61 10.97
N PHE A 94 25.16 -18.72 10.63
CA PHE A 94 24.97 -18.22 9.26
C PHE A 94 25.82 -16.98 8.97
N GLY A 95 26.47 -16.40 9.99
CA GLY A 95 27.25 -15.17 9.91
C GLY A 95 28.74 -15.33 9.59
N SER A 96 29.22 -16.52 9.22
CA SER A 96 30.64 -16.69 8.84
C SER A 96 30.82 -17.81 7.82
N GLY A 97 30.67 -17.46 6.54
CA GLY A 97 30.95 -18.36 5.41
C GLY A 97 29.99 -18.12 4.25
N THR A 98 30.37 -17.24 3.33
CA THR A 98 29.73 -17.03 2.01
C THR A 98 28.31 -16.42 1.93
N GLY A 99 27.73 -15.95 3.03
CA GLY A 99 26.52 -15.13 2.97
C GLY A 99 26.39 -14.21 4.18
N ARG A 100 26.74 -12.93 4.03
CA ARG A 100 26.19 -11.89 4.92
C ARG A 100 24.67 -11.97 4.78
N ASP A 101 23.92 -11.71 5.86
CA ASP A 101 22.46 -11.58 5.75
C ASP A 101 22.17 -10.55 4.64
N ASP A 102 21.49 -10.98 3.57
CA ASP A 102 21.31 -10.18 2.36
C ASP A 102 20.70 -8.81 2.72
N PHE A 103 19.90 -8.72 3.79
CA PHE A 103 19.33 -7.47 4.30
C PHE A 103 20.35 -6.57 5.01
N ASP A 104 21.22 -7.12 5.87
CA ASP A 104 22.23 -6.33 6.57
C ASP A 104 23.22 -5.69 5.58
N VAL A 105 23.54 -6.37 4.47
CA VAL A 105 24.32 -5.78 3.36
C VAL A 105 23.63 -4.55 2.76
N LEU A 106 22.30 -4.59 2.58
CA LEU A 106 21.57 -3.46 2.02
C LEU A 106 21.55 -2.26 2.98
N TYR A 107 21.42 -2.49 4.29
CA TYR A 107 21.53 -1.41 5.28
C TYR A 107 22.94 -0.82 5.33
N GLU A 108 23.98 -1.65 5.38
CA GLU A 108 25.38 -1.20 5.34
C GLU A 108 25.69 -0.40 4.06
N MET A 109 25.13 -0.83 2.93
CA MET A 109 25.29 -0.15 1.65
C MET A 109 24.60 1.21 1.62
N ASN A 110 23.36 1.30 2.10
CA ASN A 110 22.65 2.57 2.21
C ASN A 110 23.35 3.53 3.18
N GLU A 111 23.96 3.01 4.24
CA GLU A 111 24.78 3.81 5.14
C GLU A 111 26.01 4.37 4.42
N ALA A 112 26.74 3.53 3.66
CA ALA A 112 27.87 3.98 2.84
C ALA A 112 27.47 5.02 1.79
N ALA A 113 26.32 4.82 1.12
CA ALA A 113 25.76 5.79 0.18
C ALA A 113 25.39 7.11 0.87
N THR A 114 24.88 7.07 2.10
CA THR A 114 24.56 8.28 2.87
C THR A 114 25.83 9.10 3.14
N THR A 115 26.90 8.46 3.62
CA THR A 115 28.19 9.12 3.83
C THR A 115 28.73 9.71 2.53
N PHE A 116 28.67 8.96 1.42
CA PHE A 116 29.04 9.47 0.10
C PHE A 116 28.27 10.75 -0.25
N TYR A 117 26.95 10.76 -0.14
CA TYR A 117 26.13 11.93 -0.46
C TYR A 117 26.40 13.13 0.46
N GLN A 118 26.65 12.90 1.76
CA GLN A 118 27.02 13.97 2.69
C GLN A 118 28.36 14.62 2.30
N GLU A 119 29.35 13.82 1.89
CA GLU A 119 30.61 14.34 1.38
C GLU A 119 30.44 15.12 0.07
N GLN A 120 29.59 14.63 -0.83
CA GLN A 120 29.32 15.32 -2.09
C GLN A 120 28.67 16.69 -1.88
N LEU A 121 27.79 16.83 -0.88
CA LEU A 121 27.19 18.14 -0.56
C LEU A 121 28.26 19.16 -0.15
N LYS A 122 29.27 18.74 0.62
CA LYS A 122 30.40 19.60 1.02
C LYS A 122 31.28 20.00 -0.17
N LYS A 123 31.40 19.12 -1.17
CA LYS A 123 32.24 19.34 -2.38
C LYS A 123 31.55 20.18 -3.46
N HIS A 124 30.24 20.43 -3.34
CA HIS A 124 29.46 21.15 -4.35
C HIS A 124 28.80 22.41 -3.77
N PRO A 125 29.47 23.59 -3.84
CA PRO A 125 28.97 24.84 -3.25
C PRO A 125 27.59 25.26 -3.74
N SER A 126 27.23 24.99 -5.00
CA SER A 126 25.91 25.32 -5.55
C SER A 126 24.78 24.55 -4.85
N ALA A 127 24.99 23.26 -4.57
CA ALA A 127 24.04 22.43 -3.83
C ALA A 127 23.95 22.88 -2.36
N ALA A 128 25.09 23.20 -1.74
CA ALA A 128 25.15 23.72 -0.38
C ALA A 128 24.46 25.09 -0.24
N GLN A 129 24.61 25.96 -1.24
CA GLN A 129 23.92 27.25 -1.29
C GLN A 129 22.41 27.05 -1.44
N TYR A 130 21.97 26.15 -2.31
CA TYR A 130 20.54 25.87 -2.49
C TYR A 130 19.85 25.42 -1.19
N VAL A 131 20.44 24.49 -0.43
CA VAL A 131 19.84 24.06 0.85
C VAL A 131 19.78 25.19 1.87
N LYS A 132 20.75 26.10 1.85
CA LYS A 132 20.78 27.29 2.71
C LYS A 132 19.70 28.32 2.30
N GLU A 133 19.53 28.57 1.01
CA GLU A 133 18.47 29.43 0.47
C GLU A 133 17.07 28.87 0.79
N ARG A 134 16.95 27.55 0.89
CA ARG A 134 15.75 26.85 1.39
C ARG A 134 15.59 26.89 2.91
N GLY A 135 16.40 27.66 3.63
CA GLY A 135 16.25 27.92 5.07
C GLY A 135 16.88 26.88 5.99
N LEU A 136 17.60 25.87 5.48
CA LEU A 136 18.20 24.84 6.32
C LEU A 136 19.47 25.33 7.02
N LYS A 137 19.52 25.17 8.35
CA LYS A 137 20.68 25.47 9.19
C LYS A 137 21.71 24.34 9.10
N PRO A 138 23.02 24.61 9.26
CA PRO A 138 24.07 23.59 9.20
C PRO A 138 23.84 22.42 10.16
N HIS A 139 23.41 22.68 11.39
CA HIS A 139 23.08 21.64 12.37
C HIS A 139 21.97 20.71 11.86
N THR A 140 20.89 21.26 11.28
CA THR A 140 19.79 20.46 10.71
C THR A 140 20.26 19.58 9.56
N ILE A 141 21.13 20.11 8.69
CA ILE A 141 21.73 19.39 7.54
C ILE A 141 22.56 18.21 8.03
N GLU A 142 23.39 18.42 9.06
CA GLU A 142 24.24 17.39 9.65
C GLU A 142 23.41 16.33 10.37
N GLU A 143 22.51 16.76 11.25
CA GLU A 143 21.69 15.90 12.11
C GLU A 143 20.73 15.02 11.32
N LEU A 144 20.12 15.54 10.24
CA LEU A 144 19.25 14.78 9.34
C LEU A 144 20.00 14.22 8.13
N ARG A 145 21.33 14.33 8.14
CA ARG A 145 22.24 13.70 7.17
C ARG A 145 21.91 14.02 5.71
N VAL A 146 21.50 15.26 5.45
CA VAL A 146 21.20 15.74 4.10
C VAL A 146 22.47 15.69 3.26
N GLY A 147 22.34 15.17 2.04
CA GLY A 147 23.46 15.00 1.11
C GLY A 147 23.16 15.53 -0.29
N PHE A 148 24.04 15.25 -1.23
CA PHE A 148 23.89 15.60 -2.64
C PHE A 148 24.33 14.45 -3.53
N ALA A 149 23.51 14.12 -4.53
CA ALA A 149 23.89 13.25 -5.64
C ALA A 149 24.29 14.14 -6.82
N PRO A 150 25.58 14.16 -7.20
CA PRO A 150 26.05 14.92 -8.37
C PRO A 150 25.34 14.50 -9.65
N ASP A 151 25.34 15.36 -10.66
CA ASP A 151 24.84 14.99 -12.00
C ASP A 151 25.89 14.16 -12.75
N ALA A 152 26.16 12.97 -12.24
CA ALA A 152 27.08 11.98 -12.79
C ALA A 152 26.33 10.68 -13.07
N PHE A 153 26.78 9.93 -14.09
CA PHE A 153 26.12 8.68 -14.49
C PHE A 153 26.42 7.51 -13.55
N ASP A 154 27.57 7.50 -12.87
CA ASP A 154 28.10 6.34 -12.15
C ASP A 154 28.83 6.70 -10.84
N GLY A 155 28.47 7.83 -10.22
CA GLY A 155 29.13 8.34 -9.01
C GLY A 155 29.00 7.40 -7.81
N VAL A 156 27.78 7.09 -7.39
CA VAL A 156 27.54 6.22 -6.23
C VAL A 156 27.86 4.77 -6.54
N VAL A 157 27.55 4.27 -7.75
CA VAL A 157 27.88 2.88 -8.11
C VAL A 157 29.38 2.62 -8.08
N THR A 158 30.18 3.55 -8.61
CA THR A 158 31.64 3.44 -8.58
C THR A 158 32.18 3.48 -7.15
N HIS A 159 31.60 4.33 -6.30
CA HIS A 159 31.98 4.40 -4.90
C HIS A 159 31.68 3.08 -4.17
N LEU A 160 30.47 2.54 -4.31
CA LEU A 160 30.04 1.31 -3.63
C LEU A 160 30.86 0.09 -4.07
N VAL A 161 31.17 -0.03 -5.37
CA VAL A 161 32.04 -1.10 -5.88
C VAL A 161 33.45 -0.99 -5.32
N LYS A 162 34.01 0.23 -5.23
CA LYS A 162 35.34 0.45 -4.62
C LYS A 162 35.38 0.08 -3.15
N VAL A 163 34.28 0.27 -2.42
CA VAL A 163 34.14 -0.14 -1.00
C VAL A 163 33.97 -1.67 -0.86
N GLY A 164 33.72 -2.39 -1.95
CA GLY A 164 33.66 -3.85 -1.99
C GLY A 164 32.26 -4.43 -2.07
N TYR A 165 31.23 -3.62 -2.34
CA TYR A 165 29.87 -4.10 -2.54
C TYR A 165 29.66 -4.67 -3.95
N ARG A 166 28.78 -5.66 -4.06
CA ARG A 166 28.36 -6.19 -5.36
C ARG A 166 27.38 -5.22 -6.02
N VAL A 167 27.54 -4.99 -7.32
CA VAL A 167 26.64 -4.14 -8.12
C VAL A 167 25.19 -4.59 -8.03
N GLN A 168 24.94 -5.90 -7.98
CA GLN A 168 23.60 -6.47 -7.87
C GLN A 168 22.90 -6.10 -6.55
N ASP A 169 23.67 -5.92 -5.46
CA ASP A 169 23.09 -5.50 -4.18
C ASP A 169 22.74 -4.00 -4.21
N ALA A 170 23.49 -3.18 -4.96
CA ALA A 170 23.15 -1.77 -5.18
C ALA A 170 21.89 -1.59 -6.05
N GLU A 171 21.67 -2.50 -7.00
CA GLU A 171 20.43 -2.56 -7.76
C GLU A 171 19.25 -2.94 -6.84
N LYS A 172 19.42 -3.98 -6.01
CA LYS A 172 18.41 -4.41 -5.01
C LYS A 172 18.11 -3.33 -3.96
N ALA A 173 19.11 -2.54 -3.56
CA ALA A 173 18.94 -1.39 -2.65
C ALA A 173 18.23 -0.21 -3.33
N GLY A 174 18.00 -0.27 -4.65
CA GLY A 174 17.34 0.78 -5.41
C GLY A 174 18.22 2.01 -5.69
N LEU A 175 19.54 1.93 -5.44
CA LEU A 175 20.48 3.04 -5.62
C LEU A 175 20.89 3.25 -7.09
N ILE A 176 20.82 2.19 -7.89
CA ILE A 176 21.20 2.18 -9.30
C ILE A 176 20.09 1.58 -10.16
N ILE A 177 20.19 1.79 -11.47
CA ILE A 177 19.29 1.26 -12.48
C ILE A 177 20.13 0.53 -13.53
N LYS A 178 19.63 -0.61 -14.01
CA LYS A 178 20.22 -1.34 -15.13
C LYS A 178 19.50 -0.99 -16.42
N SER A 179 20.24 -0.60 -17.45
CA SER A 179 19.72 -0.39 -18.81
C SER A 179 19.48 -1.72 -19.53
N ASP A 180 18.68 -1.68 -20.60
CA ASP A 180 18.45 -2.83 -21.50
C ASP A 180 19.77 -3.35 -22.12
N LYS A 181 20.77 -2.49 -22.26
CA LYS A 181 22.11 -2.83 -22.75
C LYS A 181 23.03 -3.42 -21.67
N GLY A 182 22.53 -3.61 -20.45
CA GLY A 182 23.27 -4.18 -19.33
C GLY A 182 24.19 -3.20 -18.59
N LEU A 183 24.20 -1.92 -18.96
CA LEU A 183 24.96 -0.87 -18.25
C LEU A 183 24.21 -0.43 -17.00
N TYR A 184 24.97 -0.18 -15.93
CA TYR A 184 24.45 0.31 -14.66
C TYR A 184 24.69 1.81 -14.53
N PHE A 185 23.70 2.53 -14.01
CA PHE A 185 23.77 3.97 -13.79
C PHE A 185 23.09 4.38 -12.50
N ASP A 186 23.55 5.49 -11.91
CA ASP A 186 23.01 6.06 -10.69
C ASP A 186 21.54 6.46 -10.88
N ARG A 187 20.68 6.04 -9.94
CA ARG A 187 19.26 6.45 -9.95
C ARG A 187 19.11 7.94 -9.68
N PHE A 188 19.85 8.43 -8.69
CA PHE A 188 19.77 9.81 -8.23
C PHE A 188 20.89 10.61 -8.86
N ARG A 189 20.52 11.67 -9.61
CA ARG A 189 21.46 12.54 -10.31
C ARG A 189 21.01 13.99 -10.21
N GLY A 190 21.93 14.89 -9.87
CA GLY A 190 21.66 16.31 -9.70
C GLY A 190 20.63 16.62 -8.60
N ARG A 191 20.63 15.83 -7.51
CA ARG A 191 19.56 15.86 -6.48
C ARG A 191 20.11 16.09 -5.07
N ILE A 192 19.43 16.94 -4.28
CA ILE A 192 19.58 16.95 -2.82
C ILE A 192 18.98 15.66 -2.26
N MET A 193 19.74 14.97 -1.43
CA MET A 193 19.43 13.64 -0.93
C MET A 193 18.97 13.68 0.53
N PHE A 194 17.83 13.05 0.80
CA PHE A 194 17.24 12.89 2.12
C PHE A 194 17.21 11.40 2.47
N PRO A 195 18.08 10.92 3.38
CA PRO A 195 18.06 9.52 3.80
C PRO A 195 16.80 9.20 4.59
N ILE A 196 16.16 8.07 4.28
CA ILE A 196 14.96 7.58 4.95
C ILE A 196 15.38 6.49 5.94
N VAL A 197 15.05 6.71 7.21
CA VAL A 197 15.43 5.85 8.33
C VAL A 197 14.21 5.05 8.79
N ASN A 198 14.40 3.75 9.01
CA ASN A 198 13.35 2.86 9.49
C ASN A 198 13.13 2.95 11.02
N HIS A 199 12.19 2.16 11.55
CA HIS A 199 11.85 2.12 12.97
C HIS A 199 13.01 1.64 13.87
N SER A 200 13.97 0.92 13.29
CA SER A 200 15.20 0.41 13.91
C SER A 200 16.38 1.39 13.83
N GLY A 201 16.22 2.55 13.21
CA GLY A 201 17.28 3.56 13.11
C GLY A 201 18.29 3.32 12.00
N ARG A 202 18.01 2.40 11.06
CA ARG A 202 18.86 2.07 9.91
C ARG A 202 18.38 2.80 8.65
N VAL A 203 19.30 3.27 7.81
CA VAL A 203 18.96 3.89 6.52
C VAL A 203 18.50 2.82 5.56
N CYS A 204 17.27 2.95 5.05
CA CYS A 204 16.63 1.93 4.21
C CYS A 204 16.35 2.41 2.78
N ALA A 205 16.33 3.72 2.56
CA ALA A 205 16.04 4.34 1.27
C ALA A 205 16.46 5.81 1.25
N PHE A 206 16.24 6.45 0.10
CA PHE A 206 16.44 7.88 -0.13
C PHE A 206 15.26 8.51 -0.86
N SER A 207 15.06 9.79 -0.59
CA SER A 207 14.33 10.73 -1.44
C SER A 207 15.31 11.76 -2.01
N GLY A 208 15.16 12.08 -3.30
CA GLY A 208 16.03 12.99 -4.02
C GLY A 208 15.26 14.14 -4.67
N ARG A 209 15.54 15.39 -4.28
CA ARG A 209 14.96 16.60 -4.88
C ARG A 209 15.91 17.19 -5.92
N ILE A 210 15.46 17.35 -7.17
CA ILE A 210 16.30 17.90 -8.23
C ILE A 210 16.68 19.36 -7.95
N LEU A 211 17.91 19.73 -8.26
CA LEU A 211 18.33 21.13 -8.24
C LEU A 211 17.60 21.90 -9.35
N PRO A 212 17.09 23.12 -9.09
CA PRO A 212 16.40 23.92 -10.11
C PRO A 212 17.25 24.14 -11.37
N SER A 213 18.55 24.39 -11.22
CA SER A 213 19.46 24.58 -12.36
C SER A 213 19.59 23.33 -13.25
N VAL A 214 19.45 22.14 -12.68
CA VAL A 214 19.47 20.87 -13.42
C VAL A 214 18.10 20.62 -14.07
N GLU A 215 17.01 20.91 -13.35
CA GLU A 215 15.63 20.83 -13.87
C GLU A 215 15.46 21.73 -15.10
N GLU A 216 15.86 22.99 -15.02
CA GLU A 216 15.81 23.96 -16.12
C GLU A 216 16.67 23.52 -17.32
N GLY A 217 17.88 23.01 -17.05
CA GLY A 217 18.77 22.51 -18.09
C GLY A 217 18.22 21.30 -18.84
N LEU A 218 17.49 20.42 -18.17
CA LEU A 218 16.83 19.25 -18.76
C LEU A 218 15.54 19.65 -19.50
N ALA A 219 14.74 20.55 -18.93
CA ALA A 219 13.54 21.10 -19.56
C ALA A 219 13.89 21.83 -20.87
N ALA A 220 14.99 22.58 -20.92
CA ALA A 220 15.50 23.22 -22.14
C ALA A 220 15.88 22.21 -23.25
N ARG A 221 16.13 20.94 -22.89
CA ARG A 221 16.39 19.83 -23.83
C ARG A 221 15.12 19.01 -24.14
N GLY A 222 13.95 19.48 -23.71
CA GLY A 222 12.67 18.80 -23.90
C GLY A 222 12.51 17.56 -23.01
N GLN A 223 13.23 17.47 -21.89
CA GLN A 223 13.15 16.35 -20.95
C GLN A 223 12.39 16.76 -19.69
N GLU A 224 11.20 16.20 -19.49
CA GLU A 224 10.45 16.36 -18.25
C GLU A 224 11.02 15.46 -17.14
N VAL A 225 11.22 16.04 -15.96
CA VAL A 225 11.77 15.35 -14.78
C VAL A 225 10.98 15.66 -13.54
N ALA A 226 10.73 14.64 -12.72
CA ALA A 226 10.01 14.81 -11.46
C ALA A 226 10.87 15.59 -10.44
N LYS A 227 10.24 16.57 -9.78
CA LYS A 227 10.88 17.36 -8.72
C LYS A 227 11.45 16.50 -7.60
N TYR A 228 10.71 15.48 -7.18
CA TYR A 228 11.15 14.47 -6.22
C TYR A 228 11.15 13.08 -6.86
N VAL A 229 12.17 12.29 -6.52
CA VAL A 229 12.27 10.86 -6.84
C VAL A 229 12.55 10.12 -5.55
N ASN A 230 11.78 9.08 -5.27
CA ASN A 230 12.02 8.19 -4.14
C ASN A 230 12.72 6.91 -4.63
N THR A 231 13.41 6.23 -3.72
CA THR A 231 13.83 4.84 -3.92
C THR A 231 12.57 4.00 -4.22
N PRO A 232 12.61 3.06 -5.20
CA PRO A 232 11.51 2.12 -5.41
C PRO A 232 11.31 1.22 -4.18
N GLU A 233 10.26 0.41 -4.16
CA GLU A 233 10.11 -0.63 -3.13
C GLU A 233 11.34 -1.56 -3.17
N THR A 234 11.89 -1.88 -2.00
CA THR A 234 13.04 -2.78 -1.86
C THR A 234 12.76 -3.78 -0.74
N PRO A 235 13.57 -4.85 -0.59
CA PRO A 235 13.40 -5.79 0.51
C PRO A 235 13.49 -5.14 1.92
N ILE A 236 14.09 -3.95 2.03
CA ILE A 236 14.25 -3.21 3.30
C ILE A 236 13.42 -1.91 3.34
N PHE A 237 12.68 -1.57 2.29
CA PHE A 237 11.94 -0.31 2.20
C PHE A 237 10.55 -0.50 1.60
N TYR A 238 9.55 -0.27 2.45
CA TYR A 238 8.14 -0.26 2.10
C TYR A 238 7.55 1.14 2.26
N LYS A 239 7.33 1.84 1.15
CA LYS A 239 6.92 3.25 1.10
C LYS A 239 5.60 3.49 1.85
N HIS A 240 4.68 2.54 1.74
CA HIS A 240 3.36 2.59 2.35
C HIS A 240 3.36 2.41 3.88
N LYS A 241 4.48 2.01 4.50
CA LYS A 241 4.58 1.80 5.95
C LYS A 241 5.46 2.81 6.67
N ILE A 242 6.37 3.47 5.95
CA ILE A 242 7.41 4.30 6.56
C ILE A 242 7.05 5.79 6.53
N LEU A 243 7.37 6.47 7.63
CA LEU A 243 7.18 7.91 7.80
C LEU A 243 8.55 8.57 7.97
N TYR A 244 8.83 9.57 7.15
CA TYR A 244 10.10 10.28 7.18
C TYR A 244 10.32 10.94 8.54
N GLY A 245 11.51 10.70 9.09
CA GLY A 245 11.95 11.27 10.36
C GLY A 245 11.23 10.76 11.61
N PHE A 246 10.25 9.86 11.47
CA PHE A 246 9.47 9.36 12.61
C PHE A 246 10.31 8.60 13.64
N PHE A 247 11.37 7.90 13.21
CA PHE A 247 12.31 7.25 14.14
C PHE A 247 12.86 8.22 15.20
N LYS A 248 13.09 9.47 14.78
CA LYS A 248 13.65 10.52 15.61
C LYS A 248 12.63 11.14 16.57
N THR A 249 11.38 11.23 16.13
CA THR A 249 10.30 11.94 16.85
C THR A 249 9.39 11.00 17.65
N LYS A 250 9.42 9.69 17.42
CA LYS A 250 8.50 8.70 18.02
C LYS A 250 8.40 8.75 19.56
N ASN A 251 9.50 9.09 20.24
CA ASN A 251 9.52 9.17 21.70
C ASN A 251 8.77 10.42 22.20
N ASP A 252 8.99 11.57 21.56
CA ASP A 252 8.29 12.80 21.89
C ASP A 252 6.82 12.73 21.49
N VAL A 253 6.51 12.11 20.35
CA VAL A 253 5.13 11.79 19.93
C VAL A 253 4.39 11.00 21.00
N ARG A 254 5.03 9.96 21.55
CA ARG A 254 4.45 9.14 22.63
C ARG A 254 4.28 9.93 23.92
N LYS A 255 5.28 10.75 24.28
CA LYS A 255 5.28 11.55 25.51
C LYS A 255 4.20 12.62 25.49
N GLU A 256 4.05 13.31 24.36
CA GLU A 256 3.04 14.36 24.18
C GLU A 256 1.66 13.79 23.80
N ASN A 257 1.57 12.48 23.50
CA ASN A 257 0.40 11.84 22.93
C ASN A 257 -0.16 12.62 21.74
N ARG A 258 0.72 13.11 20.86
CA ARG A 258 0.34 13.92 19.70
C ARG A 258 1.39 13.80 18.61
N VAL A 259 0.95 13.73 17.36
CA VAL A 259 1.84 13.74 16.19
C VAL A 259 1.40 14.83 15.20
N PHE A 260 2.37 15.56 14.64
CA PHE A 260 2.14 16.52 13.57
C PHE A 260 2.60 15.93 12.23
N LEU A 261 1.68 15.64 11.33
CA LEU A 261 1.95 15.00 10.06
C LEU A 261 1.94 16.02 8.92
N VAL A 262 3.05 16.09 8.17
CA VAL A 262 3.23 16.93 6.98
C VAL A 262 3.49 16.08 5.73
N GLU A 263 3.44 16.67 4.54
CA GLU A 263 3.54 15.90 3.28
C GLU A 263 5.01 15.61 2.88
N GLY A 264 5.88 16.62 2.93
CA GLY A 264 7.22 16.57 2.35
C GLY A 264 8.39 16.45 3.34
N GLN A 265 9.56 16.07 2.83
CA GLN A 265 10.80 16.03 3.60
C GLN A 265 11.22 17.44 4.04
N MET A 266 11.06 18.45 3.17
CA MET A 266 11.41 19.83 3.51
C MET A 266 10.53 20.40 4.63
N ASP A 267 9.24 20.06 4.64
CA ASP A 267 8.31 20.43 5.71
C ASP A 267 8.76 19.83 7.04
N PHE A 268 9.13 18.55 7.03
CA PHE A 268 9.69 17.90 8.22
C PHE A 268 10.97 18.60 8.69
N LEU A 269 11.92 18.86 7.78
CA LEU A 269 13.21 19.46 8.13
C LEU A 269 13.04 20.82 8.79
N LEU A 270 12.21 21.67 8.19
CA LEU A 270 11.98 23.02 8.69
C LEU A 270 11.12 23.01 9.96
N ALA A 271 10.12 22.14 10.07
CA ALA A 271 9.35 22.00 11.30
C ALA A 271 10.21 21.49 12.48
N TRP A 272 11.06 20.49 12.23
CA TRP A 272 12.03 20.01 13.21
C TRP A 272 12.99 21.12 13.64
N GLN A 273 13.52 21.87 12.67
CA GLN A 273 14.39 23.01 12.92
C GLN A 273 13.72 24.13 13.71
N ASP A 274 12.40 24.28 13.58
CA ASP A 274 11.58 25.25 14.31
C ASP A 274 11.21 24.78 15.73
N GLY A 275 11.65 23.57 16.12
CA GLY A 275 11.42 23.02 17.45
C GLY A 275 10.18 22.14 17.57
N VAL A 276 9.52 21.77 16.47
CA VAL A 276 8.39 20.83 16.51
C VAL A 276 8.93 19.39 16.61
N SER A 277 9.09 18.92 17.85
CA SER A 277 9.63 17.58 18.19
C SER A 277 8.73 16.42 17.78
N ILE A 278 7.44 16.66 17.55
CA ILE A 278 6.41 15.66 17.26
C ILE A 278 6.10 15.49 15.75
N VAL A 279 6.96 16.00 14.87
CA VAL A 279 6.71 16.00 13.42
C VAL A 279 6.98 14.64 12.77
N ALA A 280 6.23 14.29 11.72
CA ALA A 280 6.45 13.15 10.82
C ALA A 280 6.03 13.53 9.39
N ALA A 281 6.58 12.84 8.37
CA ALA A 281 6.20 13.11 6.97
C ALA A 281 5.84 11.85 6.17
N THR A 282 4.88 11.95 5.25
CA THR A 282 4.55 10.85 4.33
C THR A 282 5.56 10.67 3.20
N SER A 283 6.57 11.55 3.09
CA SER A 283 7.67 11.49 2.11
C SER A 283 7.27 11.80 0.66
N GLY A 284 6.26 12.66 0.45
CA GLY A 284 5.73 12.95 -0.89
C GLY A 284 4.94 11.78 -1.48
N THR A 285 4.20 11.08 -0.61
CA THR A 285 3.43 9.89 -0.94
C THR A 285 2.03 10.03 -0.35
N ALA A 286 1.05 9.40 -0.98
CA ALA A 286 -0.31 9.42 -0.43
C ALA A 286 -0.30 8.76 0.96
N LEU A 287 -0.90 9.43 1.94
CA LEU A 287 -1.12 8.89 3.27
C LEU A 287 -1.85 7.55 3.18
N THR A 288 -1.32 6.51 3.81
CA THR A 288 -1.91 5.18 3.82
C THR A 288 -2.52 4.84 5.17
N GLU A 289 -3.37 3.81 5.18
CA GLU A 289 -3.89 3.25 6.43
C GLU A 289 -2.77 2.65 7.31
N ASP A 290 -1.71 2.09 6.70
CA ASP A 290 -0.59 1.51 7.43
C ASP A 290 0.30 2.58 8.10
N HIS A 291 0.45 3.76 7.49
CA HIS A 291 1.05 4.93 8.16
C HIS A 291 0.25 5.30 9.40
N LEU A 292 -1.07 5.43 9.26
CA LEU A 292 -1.95 5.79 10.37
C LEU A 292 -1.97 4.73 11.47
N LYS A 293 -1.98 3.44 11.13
CA LYS A 293 -1.83 2.34 12.09
C LYS A 293 -0.51 2.43 12.85
N THR A 294 0.58 2.74 12.16
CA THR A 294 1.89 2.95 12.78
C THR A 294 1.84 4.12 13.77
N LEU A 295 1.24 5.25 13.40
CA LEU A 295 1.08 6.39 14.30
C LEU A 295 0.16 6.08 15.49
N ARG A 296 -0.90 5.28 15.29
CA ARG A 296 -1.91 4.97 16.32
C ARG A 296 -1.33 4.17 17.48
N GLN A 297 -0.23 3.45 17.24
CA GLN A 297 0.55 2.76 18.28
C GLN A 297 1.27 3.72 19.25
N TYR A 298 1.45 5.00 18.86
CA TYR A 298 2.19 5.99 19.65
C TYR A 298 1.33 7.14 20.13
N SER A 299 0.25 7.48 19.42
CA SER A 299 -0.60 8.62 19.74
C SER A 299 -2.05 8.37 19.36
N GLU A 300 -2.96 8.95 20.14
CA GLU A 300 -4.39 9.04 19.80
C GLU A 300 -4.73 10.38 19.12
N ASN A 301 -3.84 11.38 19.21
CA ASN A 301 -4.06 12.70 18.64
C ASN A 301 -3.17 12.90 17.40
N LEU A 302 -3.78 13.26 16.27
CA LEU A 302 -3.12 13.48 14.99
C LEU A 302 -3.42 14.88 14.50
N VAL A 303 -2.39 15.68 14.26
CA VAL A 303 -2.51 17.00 13.66
C VAL A 303 -2.03 16.93 12.22
N LEU A 304 -2.88 17.27 11.26
CA LEU A 304 -2.56 17.29 9.84
C LEU A 304 -2.17 18.71 9.40
N GLY A 305 -0.97 18.87 8.85
CA GLY A 305 -0.54 20.07 8.15
C GLY A 305 -0.74 19.89 6.66
N PHE A 306 -1.83 20.44 6.11
CA PHE A 306 -2.12 20.36 4.68
C PHE A 306 -1.45 21.48 3.91
N ASP A 307 -0.96 21.17 2.71
CA ASP A 307 -0.57 22.20 1.77
C ASP A 307 -1.81 22.99 1.34
N ASN A 308 -1.68 24.31 1.25
CA ASN A 308 -2.75 25.18 0.79
C ASN A 308 -3.10 24.94 -0.71
N ASP A 309 -2.17 24.39 -1.49
CA ASP A 309 -2.43 23.96 -2.88
C ASP A 309 -3.28 22.66 -2.93
N THR A 310 -3.17 21.79 -1.92
CA THR A 310 -3.95 20.54 -1.79
C THR A 310 -5.24 20.73 -0.99
N ALA A 311 -5.42 21.90 -0.36
CA ALA A 311 -6.68 22.37 0.23
C ALA A 311 -7.82 22.53 -0.80
N GLY A 312 -7.62 22.06 -2.03
CA GLY A 312 -8.64 21.51 -2.93
C GLY A 312 -9.39 20.30 -2.34
N GLY A 313 -10.01 20.47 -1.18
CA GLY A 313 -11.30 19.93 -0.78
C GLY A 313 -11.51 18.42 -0.56
N TYR A 314 -10.93 17.53 -1.36
CA TYR A 314 -11.25 16.09 -1.32
C TYR A 314 -10.06 15.20 -0.97
N ALA A 315 -8.82 15.64 -1.22
CA ALA A 315 -7.63 14.90 -0.79
C ALA A 315 -7.44 15.00 0.73
N SER A 316 -7.49 16.21 1.28
CA SER A 316 -7.40 16.48 2.70
C SER A 316 -8.51 15.78 3.51
N GLU A 317 -9.73 15.75 2.99
CA GLU A 317 -10.85 15.07 3.65
C GLU A 317 -10.69 13.56 3.76
N ARG A 318 -10.08 12.93 2.75
CA ARG A 318 -9.82 11.48 2.80
C ARG A 318 -8.82 11.13 3.90
N SER A 319 -7.78 11.94 4.09
CA SER A 319 -6.82 11.76 5.18
C SER A 319 -7.49 11.84 6.55
N ILE A 320 -8.40 12.82 6.72
CA ILE A 320 -9.19 12.96 7.96
C ILE A 320 -10.12 11.76 8.14
N ASP A 321 -10.86 11.35 7.11
CA ASP A 321 -11.78 10.21 7.18
C ASP A 321 -11.05 8.91 7.56
N MET A 322 -9.88 8.67 6.96
CA MET A 322 -9.03 7.50 7.26
C MET A 322 -8.53 7.52 8.70
N ALA A 323 -8.14 8.70 9.21
CA ALA A 323 -7.70 8.85 10.60
C ALA A 323 -8.88 8.66 11.58
N ASN A 324 -10.03 9.27 11.32
CA ASN A 324 -11.23 9.10 12.14
C ASN A 324 -11.70 7.63 12.18
N ALA A 325 -11.61 6.91 11.06
CA ALA A 325 -11.94 5.48 11.00
C ALA A 325 -11.00 4.60 11.86
N LEU A 326 -9.81 5.11 12.21
CA LEU A 326 -8.85 4.50 13.12
C LEU A 326 -8.90 5.14 14.53
N ASP A 327 -9.97 5.88 14.84
CA ASP A 327 -10.25 6.44 16.16
C ASP A 327 -9.15 7.41 16.64
N PHE A 328 -8.67 8.27 15.72
CA PHE A 328 -7.82 9.41 16.05
C PHE A 328 -8.66 10.65 16.40
N ASN A 329 -8.17 11.44 17.35
CA ASN A 329 -8.58 12.83 17.52
C ASN A 329 -7.82 13.68 16.49
N VAL A 330 -8.50 14.11 15.43
CA VAL A 330 -7.85 14.80 14.31
C VAL A 330 -7.93 16.33 14.46
N GLY A 331 -6.77 16.97 14.49
CA GLY A 331 -6.59 18.42 14.36
C GLY A 331 -6.04 18.79 12.98
N ILE A 332 -6.29 20.02 12.56
CA ILE A 332 -5.85 20.56 11.27
C ILE A 332 -5.15 21.89 11.50
N VAL A 333 -3.99 22.05 10.85
CA VAL A 333 -3.26 23.30 10.78
C VAL A 333 -3.40 23.86 9.38
N SER A 334 -3.95 25.07 9.27
CA SER A 334 -3.91 25.87 8.03
C SER A 334 -2.75 26.86 8.09
N PHE A 335 -1.96 26.91 7.02
CA PHE A 335 -0.82 27.82 6.90
C PHE A 335 -1.19 29.21 6.36
N GLY A 336 -2.48 29.52 6.20
CA GLY A 336 -2.94 30.86 5.82
C GLY A 336 -2.61 31.20 4.37
N GLU A 337 -1.70 32.16 4.15
CA GLU A 337 -1.20 32.53 2.81
C GLU A 337 0.01 31.70 2.38
N HIS A 338 0.64 30.95 3.29
CA HIS A 338 1.83 30.15 3.01
C HIS A 338 1.43 28.80 2.43
N LYS A 339 2.13 28.32 1.41
CA LYS A 339 1.83 27.08 0.70
C LYS A 339 1.87 25.86 1.61
N ASP A 340 2.90 25.74 2.45
CA ASP A 340 3.20 24.54 3.23
C ASP A 340 3.88 24.92 4.57
N ALA A 341 4.20 23.92 5.39
CA ALA A 341 4.86 24.15 6.68
C ALA A 341 6.29 24.71 6.48
N ALA A 342 6.98 24.28 5.42
CA ALA A 342 8.28 24.80 5.06
C ALA A 342 8.25 26.32 4.80
N GLU A 343 7.33 26.78 3.95
CA GLU A 343 7.17 28.19 3.63
C GLU A 343 6.71 29.00 4.85
N PHE A 344 5.83 28.44 5.68
CA PHE A 344 5.42 29.06 6.94
C PHE A 344 6.64 29.34 7.83
N VAL A 345 7.50 28.34 8.07
CA VAL A 345 8.70 28.50 8.92
C VAL A 345 9.70 29.49 8.31
N MET A 346 9.85 29.52 6.99
CA MET A 346 10.74 30.47 6.33
C MET A 346 10.32 31.93 6.56
N HIS A 347 9.01 32.21 6.62
CA HIS A 347 8.48 33.55 6.85
C HIS A 347 8.26 33.89 8.34
N ARG A 348 7.95 32.88 9.16
CA ARG A 348 7.55 33.00 10.58
C ARG A 348 8.33 32.01 11.46
N PRO A 349 9.67 32.14 11.54
CA PRO A 349 10.49 31.22 12.33
C PRO A 349 10.16 31.33 13.82
N GLY A 350 9.95 30.19 14.47
CA GLY A 350 9.63 30.03 15.89
C GLY A 350 8.13 29.96 16.19
N GLU A 351 7.27 30.25 15.22
CA GLU A 351 5.82 30.30 15.43
C GLU A 351 5.10 28.97 15.13
N LEU A 352 5.76 27.99 14.50
CA LEU A 352 5.07 26.77 14.05
C LEU A 352 4.57 25.93 15.22
N CYS A 353 5.34 25.83 16.31
CA CYS A 353 4.94 25.06 17.49
C CYS A 353 3.64 25.61 18.12
N GLU A 354 3.52 26.94 18.24
CA GLU A 354 2.31 27.60 18.73
C GLU A 354 1.13 27.34 17.78
N LYS A 355 1.38 27.41 16.47
CA LYS A 355 0.36 27.19 15.45
C LYS A 355 -0.15 25.74 15.43
N VAL A 356 0.73 24.77 15.61
CA VAL A 356 0.37 23.34 15.80
C VAL A 356 -0.40 23.14 17.11
N GLY A 357 -0.02 23.86 18.18
CA GLY A 357 -0.74 23.84 19.45
C GLY A 357 -2.17 24.39 19.37
N ARG A 358 -2.45 25.28 18.40
CA ARG A 358 -3.77 25.85 18.10
C ARG A 358 -4.47 25.18 16.92
N ALA A 359 -4.10 23.94 16.59
CA ALA A 359 -4.74 23.19 15.52
C ALA A 359 -6.26 23.13 15.74
N GLN A 360 -7.01 23.43 14.68
CA GLN A 360 -8.47 23.40 14.70
C GLN A 360 -8.96 21.96 14.66
N SER A 361 -10.07 21.64 15.33
CA SER A 361 -10.66 20.30 15.21
C SER A 361 -11.09 20.04 13.76
N ALA A 362 -10.88 18.81 13.28
CA ALA A 362 -11.32 18.40 11.95
C ALA A 362 -12.83 18.59 11.73
N MET A 363 -13.64 18.42 12.78
CA MET A 363 -15.09 18.67 12.70
C MET A 363 -15.42 20.14 12.50
N GLU A 364 -14.68 21.05 13.14
CA GLU A 364 -14.87 22.48 12.95
C GLU A 364 -14.43 22.92 11.54
N PHE A 365 -13.38 22.30 11.00
CA PHE A 365 -12.99 22.49 9.60
C PHE A 365 -14.10 22.03 8.65
N TYR A 366 -14.71 20.86 8.88
CA TYR A 366 -15.86 20.43 8.08
C TYR A 366 -17.03 21.41 8.18
N PHE A 367 -17.34 21.92 9.37
CA PHE A 367 -18.39 22.93 9.53
C PHE A 367 -18.09 24.21 8.75
N ALA A 368 -16.88 24.75 8.86
CA ALA A 368 -16.48 25.94 8.12
C ALA A 368 -16.57 25.75 6.59
N ARG A 369 -16.29 24.53 6.12
CA ARG A 369 -16.33 24.18 4.70
C ARG A 369 -17.75 24.00 4.16
N TYR A 370 -18.62 23.33 4.90
CA TYR A 370 -19.93 22.88 4.42
C TYR A 370 -21.10 23.75 4.88
N LEU A 371 -20.95 24.54 5.94
CA LEU A 371 -22.00 25.46 6.41
C LEU A 371 -21.72 26.86 5.83
N ARG A 372 -22.10 27.08 4.57
CA ARG A 372 -21.93 28.38 3.92
C ARG A 372 -23.16 29.28 4.10
N PRO A 373 -22.98 30.61 4.15
CA PRO A 373 -24.11 31.55 4.12
C PRO A 373 -24.86 31.46 2.79
N HIS A 374 -26.18 31.67 2.82
CA HIS A 374 -27.05 31.80 1.64
C HIS A 374 -27.15 30.57 0.70
N GLU A 375 -27.02 29.35 1.25
CA GLU A 375 -27.27 28.12 0.48
C GLU A 375 -28.76 27.87 0.24
N ASP A 376 -29.09 27.34 -0.95
CA ASP A 376 -30.43 26.86 -1.22
C ASP A 376 -30.79 25.62 -0.40
N ALA A 377 -32.08 25.28 -0.32
CA ALA A 377 -32.55 24.18 0.52
C ALA A 377 -32.00 22.80 0.09
N VAL A 378 -31.69 22.61 -1.19
CA VAL A 378 -31.19 21.34 -1.75
C VAL A 378 -29.72 21.17 -1.41
N GLU A 379 -28.90 22.20 -1.61
CA GLU A 379 -27.49 22.23 -1.24
C GLU A 379 -27.31 22.08 0.27
N ARG A 380 -28.07 22.84 1.05
CA ARG A 380 -28.03 22.75 2.51
C ARG A 380 -28.35 21.34 3.00
N LYS A 381 -29.36 20.69 2.42
CA LYS A 381 -29.68 19.28 2.73
C LYS A 381 -28.49 18.35 2.41
N LYS A 382 -27.84 18.52 1.27
CA LYS A 382 -26.68 17.72 0.85
C LYS A 382 -25.50 17.91 1.81
N HIS A 383 -25.21 19.14 2.22
CA HIS A 383 -24.13 19.45 3.16
C HIS A 383 -24.39 18.91 4.56
N ILE A 384 -25.60 19.06 5.08
CA ILE A 384 -25.98 18.45 6.38
C ILE A 384 -25.84 16.93 6.32
N ARG A 385 -26.29 16.26 5.25
CA ARG A 385 -26.10 14.80 5.10
C ARG A 385 -24.63 14.42 5.01
N THR A 386 -23.80 15.24 4.38
CA THR A 386 -22.34 15.03 4.31
C THR A 386 -21.72 15.11 5.70
N LEU A 387 -22.03 16.17 6.47
CA LEU A 387 -21.56 16.36 7.84
C LEU A 387 -22.02 15.25 8.78
N LEU A 388 -23.29 14.85 8.71
CA LEU A 388 -23.80 13.70 9.47
C LEU A 388 -23.09 12.40 9.08
N GLY A 389 -22.75 12.23 7.80
CA GLY A 389 -21.91 11.13 7.34
C GLY A 389 -20.52 11.12 7.98
N LYS A 390 -19.88 12.29 8.12
CA LYS A 390 -18.59 12.43 8.83
C LYS A 390 -18.71 12.13 10.31
N ILE A 391 -19.75 12.66 10.99
CA ILE A 391 -20.03 12.38 12.41
C ILE A 391 -20.24 10.87 12.62
N LYS A 392 -20.94 10.20 11.69
CA LYS A 392 -21.18 8.74 11.76
C LYS A 392 -19.90 7.89 11.74
N LEU A 393 -18.79 8.41 11.19
CA LEU A 393 -17.51 7.72 11.17
C LEU A 393 -16.78 7.75 12.52
N LEU A 394 -17.15 8.67 13.42
CA LEU A 394 -16.57 8.76 14.76
C LEU A 394 -16.94 7.52 15.56
N GLY A 395 -15.96 6.85 16.18
CA GLY A 395 -16.20 5.61 16.92
C GLY A 395 -17.00 5.81 18.22
N SER A 396 -16.88 6.99 18.83
CA SER A 396 -17.46 7.31 20.14
C SER A 396 -18.87 7.91 20.06
N PRO A 397 -19.90 7.28 20.63
CA PRO A 397 -21.25 7.86 20.70
C PRO A 397 -21.31 9.19 21.47
N VAL A 398 -20.42 9.38 22.45
CA VAL A 398 -20.31 10.63 23.22
C VAL A 398 -19.79 11.75 22.32
N GLU A 399 -18.77 11.45 21.53
CA GLU A 399 -18.21 12.42 20.59
C GLU A 399 -19.22 12.77 19.48
N GLN A 400 -19.94 11.76 18.97
CA GLN A 400 -21.05 11.97 18.03
C GLN A 400 -22.10 12.92 18.60
N ALA A 401 -22.53 12.71 19.85
CA ALA A 401 -23.52 13.57 20.51
C ALA A 401 -23.01 15.01 20.67
N THR A 402 -21.74 15.20 21.05
CA THR A 402 -21.11 16.53 21.13
C THR A 402 -21.15 17.26 19.80
N TRP A 403 -20.73 16.61 18.71
CA TRP A 403 -20.71 17.25 17.39
C TRP A 403 -22.09 17.42 16.76
N ILE A 404 -23.07 16.57 17.08
CA ILE A 404 -24.47 16.78 16.70
C ILE A 404 -25.01 18.04 17.36
N ARG A 405 -24.72 18.26 18.66
CA ARG A 405 -25.12 19.50 19.35
C ARG A 405 -24.49 20.73 18.72
N ALA A 406 -23.19 20.68 18.41
CA ALA A 406 -22.50 21.77 17.71
C ALA A 406 -23.09 22.04 16.31
N LEU A 407 -23.49 20.98 15.59
CA LEU A 407 -24.16 21.11 14.30
C LEU A 407 -25.56 21.72 14.45
N CYS A 408 -26.31 21.36 15.50
CA CYS A 408 -27.60 21.97 15.82
C CYS A 408 -27.46 23.49 16.00
N GLU A 409 -26.50 23.94 16.81
CA GLU A 409 -26.24 25.35 17.05
C GLU A 409 -25.86 26.12 15.78
N LYS A 410 -24.93 25.57 14.97
CA LYS A 410 -24.44 26.24 13.76
C LYS A 410 -25.42 26.19 12.58
N SER A 411 -26.18 25.10 12.46
CA SER A 411 -27.14 24.94 11.36
C SER A 411 -28.53 25.51 11.69
N GLY A 412 -28.88 25.69 12.96
CA GLY A 412 -30.23 26.07 13.41
C GLY A 412 -31.28 24.96 13.23
N ILE A 413 -30.87 23.72 12.94
CA ILE A 413 -31.77 22.57 12.80
C ILE A 413 -31.89 21.87 14.15
N ALA A 414 -33.11 21.65 14.64
CA ALA A 414 -33.32 20.99 15.92
C ALA A 414 -32.72 19.57 15.94
N GLU A 415 -32.11 19.22 17.07
CA GLU A 415 -31.35 17.97 17.28
C GLU A 415 -32.11 16.71 16.86
N GLN A 416 -33.40 16.62 17.18
CA GLN A 416 -34.26 15.49 16.82
C GLN A 416 -34.30 15.20 15.31
N PHE A 417 -34.25 16.23 14.46
CA PHE A 417 -34.25 16.07 13.01
C PHE A 417 -32.89 15.62 12.48
N LEU A 418 -31.80 16.09 13.10
CA LEU A 418 -30.44 15.64 12.78
C LEU A 418 -30.22 14.17 13.14
N ILE A 419 -30.71 13.74 14.31
CA ILE A 419 -30.65 12.33 14.74
C ILE A 419 -31.47 11.44 13.80
N ALA A 420 -32.69 11.85 13.45
CA ALA A 420 -33.52 11.10 12.52
C ALA A 420 -32.85 10.96 11.14
N GLU A 421 -32.24 12.03 10.63
CA GLU A 421 -31.50 11.99 9.36
C GLU A 421 -30.23 11.12 9.45
N LEU A 422 -29.48 11.17 10.56
CA LEU A 422 -28.30 10.33 10.80
C LEU A 422 -28.64 8.82 10.80
N GLN A 423 -29.79 8.48 11.39
CA GLN A 423 -30.33 7.12 11.38
C GLN A 423 -30.81 6.71 9.98
N SER A 424 -31.39 7.65 9.22
CA SER A 424 -31.85 7.42 7.84
C SER A 424 -30.70 7.23 6.85
N LEU A 425 -29.50 7.75 7.15
CA LEU A 425 -28.29 7.48 6.37
C LEU A 425 -27.98 5.98 6.44
N ARG A 426 -28.26 5.25 5.34
CA ARG A 426 -27.71 3.91 5.13
C ARG A 426 -26.21 3.97 5.37
N ALA A 427 -25.66 2.98 6.08
CA ALA A 427 -24.22 2.84 6.25
C ALA A 427 -23.59 2.75 4.85
N HIS A 428 -23.18 3.90 4.30
CA HIS A 428 -22.36 3.93 3.13
C HIS A 428 -21.01 3.46 3.62
N ALA A 429 -20.71 2.19 3.36
CA ALA A 429 -19.34 1.72 3.36
C ALA A 429 -18.53 2.76 2.60
N VAL A 430 -17.52 3.31 3.28
CA VAL A 430 -16.55 4.27 2.75
C VAL A 430 -16.32 3.94 1.28
N ALA A 431 -16.59 4.93 0.42
CA ALA A 431 -16.50 4.80 -1.02
C ALA A 431 -15.24 4.00 -1.38
N SER A 432 -15.50 2.88 -2.04
CA SER A 432 -14.50 1.99 -2.62
C SER A 432 -13.40 2.77 -3.33
N ARG A 433 -12.16 2.57 -2.86
CA ARG A 433 -10.95 2.36 -3.64
C ARG A 433 -10.96 3.01 -5.04
N ALA A 434 -10.71 4.32 -5.10
CA ALA A 434 -10.15 4.94 -6.29
C ALA A 434 -8.71 5.38 -5.95
N PRO A 435 -7.67 4.75 -6.53
CA PRO A 435 -6.30 5.21 -6.32
C PRO A 435 -6.13 6.61 -6.93
N TYR A 436 -5.64 7.55 -6.13
CA TYR A 436 -5.16 8.84 -6.62
C TYR A 436 -3.81 8.60 -7.31
N GLY A 437 -3.65 9.15 -8.51
CA GLY A 437 -2.53 8.87 -9.42
C GLY A 437 -1.16 9.14 -8.80
N GLY A 438 -0.50 8.07 -8.39
CA GLY A 438 0.93 7.89 -8.63
C GLY A 438 1.06 7.03 -9.88
N ALA A 439 2.08 7.29 -10.72
CA ALA A 439 2.40 6.44 -11.85
C ALA A 439 2.41 4.97 -11.40
N GLN A 440 1.35 4.24 -11.77
CA GLN A 440 1.21 2.84 -11.48
C GLN A 440 2.25 2.11 -12.32
N GLU A 441 3.28 1.58 -11.67
CA GLU A 441 3.68 0.23 -12.03
C GLU A 441 2.43 -0.63 -11.92
N LYS A 442 2.01 -1.18 -13.06
CA LYS A 442 0.90 -2.11 -13.19
C LYS A 442 1.23 -3.38 -12.40
N THR A 443 1.02 -3.37 -11.09
CA THR A 443 0.71 -4.60 -10.36
C THR A 443 -0.75 -4.90 -10.65
N ASP A 444 -0.93 -5.89 -11.50
CA ASP A 444 -2.16 -6.34 -12.12
C ASP A 444 -3.12 -6.94 -11.08
N THR A 445 -3.83 -6.09 -10.34
CA THR A 445 -5.08 -6.48 -9.69
C THR A 445 -6.18 -5.50 -10.12
N ALA A 446 -6.50 -5.55 -11.42
CA ALA A 446 -7.79 -5.13 -11.90
C ALA A 446 -8.88 -5.86 -11.09
N ALA A 447 -10.03 -5.21 -10.86
CA ALA A 447 -11.21 -5.89 -10.36
C ALA A 447 -11.45 -7.12 -11.24
N LYS A 448 -11.17 -8.33 -10.72
CA LYS A 448 -11.19 -9.56 -11.52
C LYS A 448 -12.54 -9.63 -12.23
N GLU A 449 -12.51 -9.69 -13.57
CA GLU A 449 -13.72 -9.86 -14.36
C GLU A 449 -14.47 -11.11 -13.90
N ARG A 450 -15.80 -11.11 -13.99
CA ARG A 450 -16.66 -12.18 -13.44
C ARG A 450 -16.21 -13.56 -13.94
N LEU A 451 -15.77 -13.66 -15.20
CA LEU A 451 -15.20 -14.88 -15.77
C LEU A 451 -13.99 -15.41 -14.99
N HIS A 452 -13.06 -14.53 -14.62
CA HIS A 452 -11.87 -14.87 -13.85
C HIS A 452 -12.22 -15.34 -12.43
N VAL A 453 -13.26 -14.77 -11.80
CA VAL A 453 -13.74 -15.21 -10.47
C VAL A 453 -14.36 -16.61 -10.53
N VAL A 454 -15.17 -16.87 -11.56
CA VAL A 454 -15.82 -18.17 -11.76
C VAL A 454 -14.78 -19.26 -12.08
N ALA A 455 -13.84 -18.97 -12.99
CA ALA A 455 -12.73 -19.86 -13.32
C ALA A 455 -11.88 -20.21 -12.09
N GLU A 456 -11.57 -19.21 -11.27
CA GLU A 456 -10.82 -19.40 -10.02
C GLU A 456 -11.55 -20.29 -9.01
N ASN A 457 -12.87 -20.11 -8.85
CA ASN A 457 -13.68 -20.96 -7.95
C ASN A 457 -13.74 -22.40 -8.44
N LEU A 458 -13.88 -22.63 -9.75
CA LEU A 458 -13.90 -23.96 -10.34
C LEU A 458 -12.59 -24.71 -10.10
N ILE A 459 -11.45 -24.04 -10.31
CA ILE A 459 -10.14 -24.65 -10.06
C ILE A 459 -9.94 -24.89 -8.56
N ALA A 460 -10.40 -23.99 -7.69
CA ALA A 460 -10.37 -24.18 -6.23
C ALA A 460 -11.17 -25.40 -5.78
N LEU A 461 -12.28 -25.70 -6.45
CA LEU A 461 -13.06 -26.90 -6.16
C LEU A 461 -12.41 -28.17 -6.72
N ALA A 462 -11.81 -28.06 -7.91
CA ALA A 462 -11.15 -29.18 -8.56
C ALA A 462 -9.86 -29.64 -7.83
N THR A 463 -9.24 -28.79 -7.00
CA THR A 463 -8.11 -29.19 -6.15
C THR A 463 -8.53 -30.00 -4.92
N ILE A 464 -9.80 -29.95 -4.50
CA ILE A 464 -10.31 -30.76 -3.37
C ILE A 464 -10.64 -32.18 -3.84
N LYS A 465 -11.24 -32.34 -5.03
CA LYS A 465 -11.66 -33.64 -5.58
C LYS A 465 -11.17 -33.85 -7.00
N LYS A 466 -10.36 -34.87 -7.19
CA LYS A 466 -9.84 -35.23 -8.51
C LYS A 466 -10.93 -35.63 -9.49
N GLU A 467 -12.07 -36.18 -9.03
CA GLU A 467 -13.20 -36.52 -9.89
C GLU A 467 -13.84 -35.27 -10.53
N LEU A 468 -13.72 -34.09 -9.90
CA LEU A 468 -14.20 -32.83 -10.47
C LEU A 468 -13.31 -32.31 -11.60
N LEU A 469 -12.02 -32.68 -11.63
CA LEU A 469 -11.12 -32.35 -12.75
C LEU A 469 -11.59 -32.98 -14.06
N ALA A 470 -12.17 -34.19 -14.00
CA ALA A 470 -12.71 -34.87 -15.18
C ALA A 470 -13.95 -34.17 -15.76
N LYS A 471 -14.75 -33.50 -14.92
CA LYS A 471 -15.87 -32.68 -15.41
C LYS A 471 -15.41 -31.36 -16.03
N LEU A 472 -14.25 -30.84 -15.62
CA LEU A 472 -13.68 -29.61 -16.17
C LEU A 472 -13.00 -29.83 -17.53
N ASP A 473 -12.65 -31.08 -17.89
CA ASP A 473 -11.96 -31.43 -19.14
C ASP A 473 -12.68 -30.90 -20.39
N GLU A 474 -14.00 -31.08 -20.46
CA GLU A 474 -14.82 -30.62 -21.58
C GLU A 474 -15.02 -29.08 -21.59
N HIS A 475 -14.61 -28.40 -20.52
CA HIS A 475 -14.85 -26.98 -20.27
C HIS A 475 -13.57 -26.13 -20.24
N VAL A 476 -12.39 -26.74 -20.36
CA VAL A 476 -11.09 -26.03 -20.28
C VAL A 476 -11.00 -24.87 -21.27
N ARG A 477 -11.57 -25.03 -22.47
CA ARG A 477 -11.57 -23.99 -23.52
C ARG A 477 -12.23 -22.67 -23.08
N TYR A 478 -13.11 -22.70 -22.08
CA TYR A 478 -13.81 -21.53 -21.57
C TYR A 478 -13.07 -20.86 -20.39
N LEU A 479 -12.02 -21.49 -19.85
CA LEU A 479 -11.18 -20.87 -18.84
C LEU A 479 -10.29 -19.80 -19.49
N PRO A 480 -10.04 -18.65 -18.84
CA PRO A 480 -9.00 -17.74 -19.27
C PRO A 480 -7.61 -18.42 -19.28
N GLU A 481 -6.72 -17.95 -20.14
CA GLU A 481 -5.39 -18.55 -20.37
C GLU A 481 -4.58 -18.84 -19.07
N PRO A 482 -4.54 -17.93 -18.06
CA PRO A 482 -3.82 -18.21 -16.81
C PRO A 482 -4.38 -19.43 -16.07
N TYR A 483 -5.69 -19.63 -16.10
CA TYR A 483 -6.38 -20.72 -15.41
C TYR A 483 -6.30 -22.04 -16.19
N GLN A 484 -6.20 -22.00 -17.52
CA GLN A 484 -5.87 -23.18 -18.33
C GLN A 484 -4.47 -23.72 -17.98
N LYS A 485 -3.49 -22.83 -17.80
CA LYS A 485 -2.13 -23.21 -17.38
C LYS A 485 -2.14 -23.87 -15.99
N ILE A 486 -2.86 -23.30 -15.03
CA ILE A 486 -3.01 -23.88 -13.68
C ILE A 486 -3.70 -25.25 -13.75
N TYR A 487 -4.77 -25.40 -14.53
CA TYR A 487 -5.46 -26.67 -14.72
C TYR A 487 -4.55 -27.76 -15.29
N ASN A 488 -3.85 -27.46 -16.39
CA ASN A 488 -2.95 -28.41 -17.05
C ASN A 488 -1.78 -28.81 -16.13
N PHE A 489 -1.22 -27.86 -15.37
CA PHE A 489 -0.18 -28.12 -14.40
C PHE A 489 -0.65 -29.06 -13.28
N HIS A 490 -1.85 -28.85 -12.77
CA HIS A 490 -2.45 -29.70 -11.73
C HIS A 490 -2.79 -31.11 -12.26
N LYS A 491 -3.31 -31.21 -13.49
CA LYS A 491 -3.63 -32.49 -14.15
C LYS A 491 -2.37 -33.32 -14.45
N GLY A 492 -1.27 -32.67 -14.81
CA GLY A 492 0.01 -33.31 -15.14
C GLY A 492 0.86 -33.73 -13.95
N GLY A 493 0.45 -33.43 -12.71
CA GLY A 493 1.23 -33.75 -11.50
C GLY A 493 2.53 -32.94 -11.38
N GLY A 494 2.56 -31.71 -11.91
CA GLY A 494 3.77 -30.89 -11.98
C GLY A 494 4.36 -30.51 -10.61
N ASP A 495 5.69 -30.51 -10.53
CA ASP A 495 6.47 -30.08 -9.37
C ASP A 495 6.46 -28.55 -9.25
N SER A 496 6.04 -28.02 -8.10
CA SER A 496 5.84 -26.58 -7.85
C SER A 496 7.13 -25.75 -7.97
N GLN A 497 8.30 -26.39 -8.02
CA GLN A 497 9.58 -25.71 -8.28
C GLN A 497 9.84 -25.38 -9.77
N ALA A 498 9.07 -25.94 -10.71
CA ALA A 498 9.28 -25.73 -12.15
C ALA A 498 8.57 -24.48 -12.72
N ALA A 499 7.61 -23.89 -11.99
CA ALA A 499 6.87 -22.69 -12.40
C ALA A 499 6.37 -21.88 -11.17
N PRO A 500 7.17 -20.92 -10.65
CA PRO A 500 6.88 -20.18 -9.43
C PRO A 500 5.53 -19.44 -9.45
N ASP A 501 5.20 -18.86 -10.60
CA ASP A 501 4.01 -18.03 -10.82
C ASP A 501 2.71 -18.85 -10.70
N VAL A 502 2.76 -20.11 -11.13
CA VAL A 502 1.65 -21.07 -11.05
C VAL A 502 1.50 -21.61 -9.62
N GLY A 503 2.61 -21.77 -8.89
CA GLY A 503 2.64 -22.20 -7.50
C GLY A 503 1.88 -21.24 -6.58
N VAL A 504 2.16 -19.94 -6.66
CA VAL A 504 1.49 -18.90 -5.86
C VAL A 504 -0.01 -18.83 -6.15
N ALA A 505 -0.40 -18.95 -7.43
CA ALA A 505 -1.81 -18.98 -7.81
C ALA A 505 -2.51 -20.24 -7.25
N LEU A 506 -1.86 -21.40 -7.32
CA LEU A 506 -2.38 -22.66 -6.78
C LEU A 506 -2.51 -22.63 -5.25
N ASP A 507 -1.56 -21.98 -4.56
CA ASP A 507 -1.57 -21.74 -3.10
C ASP A 507 -2.81 -20.93 -2.69
N TYR A 508 -3.01 -19.80 -3.36
CA TYR A 508 -4.16 -18.94 -3.16
C TYR A 508 -5.49 -19.67 -3.41
N VAL A 509 -5.58 -20.37 -4.55
CA VAL A 509 -6.76 -21.15 -4.97
C VAL A 509 -7.09 -22.26 -3.96
N THR A 510 -6.08 -22.91 -3.40
CA THR A 510 -6.27 -23.96 -2.39
C THR A 510 -6.74 -23.38 -1.05
N LEU A 511 -6.19 -22.25 -0.62
CA LEU A 511 -6.68 -21.54 0.57
C LEU A 511 -8.14 -21.07 0.39
N LYS A 512 -8.50 -20.64 -0.81
CA LYS A 512 -9.86 -20.19 -1.16
C LYS A 512 -10.88 -21.33 -1.01
N SER A 513 -10.48 -22.55 -1.36
CA SER A 513 -11.31 -23.74 -1.19
C SER A 513 -11.73 -23.98 0.27
N GLY A 514 -10.77 -23.86 1.22
CA GLY A 514 -11.04 -23.97 2.66
C GLY A 514 -11.80 -22.76 3.25
N TYR A 515 -11.78 -21.62 2.57
CA TYR A 515 -12.61 -20.48 2.93
C TYR A 515 -14.08 -20.68 2.53
N LEU A 516 -14.31 -21.20 1.31
CA LEU A 516 -15.63 -21.29 0.68
C LEU A 516 -16.50 -22.44 1.21
N PHE A 517 -15.91 -23.55 1.67
CA PHE A 517 -16.69 -24.76 2.02
C PHE A 517 -16.39 -25.30 3.41
N ASN A 518 -17.44 -25.67 4.15
CA ASN A 518 -17.34 -26.36 5.42
C ASN A 518 -17.52 -27.88 5.20
N THR A 519 -16.46 -28.66 5.40
CA THR A 519 -16.48 -30.11 5.18
C THR A 519 -17.25 -30.90 6.26
N GLU A 520 -17.75 -30.22 7.30
CA GLU A 520 -18.54 -30.82 8.38
C GLU A 520 -20.06 -30.82 8.10
N ASP A 521 -20.49 -30.31 6.94
CA ASP A 521 -21.90 -30.30 6.53
C ASP A 521 -22.34 -31.70 6.03
N PRO A 522 -23.39 -32.32 6.59
CA PRO A 522 -23.90 -33.63 6.15
C PRO A 522 -24.31 -33.68 4.68
N ASP A 523 -24.72 -32.56 4.09
CA ASP A 523 -25.15 -32.44 2.69
C ASP A 523 -24.04 -31.94 1.76
N TYR A 524 -22.79 -31.95 2.23
CA TYR A 524 -21.61 -31.43 1.54
C TYR A 524 -21.50 -31.91 0.08
N GLU A 525 -21.72 -33.20 -0.16
CA GLU A 525 -21.59 -33.80 -1.49
C GLU A 525 -22.62 -33.28 -2.49
N ALA A 526 -23.87 -33.15 -2.06
CA ALA A 526 -24.95 -32.66 -2.91
C ALA A 526 -24.76 -31.17 -3.24
N LYS A 527 -24.45 -30.35 -2.22
CA LYS A 527 -24.20 -28.91 -2.39
C LYS A 527 -22.98 -28.63 -3.27
N LEU A 528 -21.93 -29.45 -3.15
CA LEU A 528 -20.74 -29.35 -3.98
C LEU A 528 -21.05 -29.66 -5.45
N ALA A 529 -21.84 -30.71 -5.72
CA ALA A 529 -22.23 -31.07 -7.08
C ALA A 529 -23.07 -29.98 -7.76
N ASP A 530 -24.03 -29.40 -7.04
CA ASP A 530 -24.89 -28.32 -7.52
C ASP A 530 -24.10 -27.02 -7.80
N GLU A 531 -23.20 -26.65 -6.89
CA GLU A 531 -22.35 -25.46 -7.04
C GLU A 531 -21.39 -25.59 -8.23
N VAL A 532 -20.79 -26.77 -8.42
CA VAL A 532 -19.95 -27.04 -9.61
C VAL A 532 -20.75 -26.93 -10.89
N GLY A 533 -21.98 -27.48 -10.93
CA GLY A 533 -22.88 -27.35 -12.08
C GLY A 533 -23.20 -25.89 -12.41
N SER A 534 -23.54 -25.11 -11.38
CA SER A 534 -23.81 -23.67 -11.49
C SER A 534 -22.60 -22.89 -12.01
N LEU A 535 -21.41 -23.15 -11.46
CA LEU A 535 -20.18 -22.48 -11.86
C LEU A 535 -19.76 -22.86 -13.29
N LEU A 536 -19.90 -24.12 -13.71
CA LEU A 536 -19.61 -24.54 -15.09
C LEU A 536 -20.54 -23.87 -16.11
N HIS A 537 -21.81 -23.69 -15.76
CA HIS A 537 -22.76 -22.93 -16.57
C HIS A 537 -22.38 -21.44 -16.63
N GLN A 538 -22.07 -20.83 -15.48
CA GLN A 538 -21.61 -19.43 -15.43
C GLN A 538 -20.31 -19.21 -16.19
N LEU A 539 -19.38 -20.17 -16.19
CA LEU A 539 -18.11 -20.08 -16.92
C LEU A 539 -18.38 -19.95 -18.42
N LYS A 540 -19.25 -20.81 -18.98
CA LYS A 540 -19.65 -20.73 -20.39
C LYS A 540 -20.30 -19.38 -20.68
N LEU A 541 -21.30 -19.00 -19.88
CA LEU A 541 -22.07 -17.78 -20.07
C LEU A 541 -21.16 -16.53 -20.09
N GLU A 542 -20.29 -16.38 -19.10
CA GLU A 542 -19.39 -15.23 -19.00
C GLU A 542 -18.33 -15.24 -20.10
N TRP A 543 -17.83 -16.41 -20.51
CA TRP A 543 -16.89 -16.51 -21.63
C TRP A 543 -17.49 -16.01 -22.93
N PHE A 544 -18.73 -16.40 -23.23
CA PHE A 544 -19.45 -15.92 -24.42
C PHE A 544 -19.71 -14.41 -24.37
N LYS A 545 -20.06 -13.86 -23.20
CA LYS A 545 -20.22 -12.41 -23.02
C LYS A 545 -18.92 -11.65 -23.25
N GLU A 546 -17.80 -12.16 -22.73
CA GLU A 546 -16.49 -11.53 -22.86
C GLU A 546 -15.97 -11.62 -24.30
N ARG A 547 -16.08 -12.79 -24.94
CA ARG A 547 -15.75 -12.98 -26.36
C ARG A 547 -16.55 -12.03 -27.26
N ARG A 548 -17.83 -11.83 -26.97
CA ARG A 548 -18.68 -10.88 -27.69
C ARG A 548 -18.20 -9.43 -27.54
N LYS A 549 -17.73 -9.02 -26.34
CA LYS A 549 -17.14 -7.69 -26.12
C LYS A 549 -15.84 -7.52 -26.91
N VAL A 550 -14.96 -8.51 -26.88
CA VAL A 550 -13.70 -8.49 -27.63
C VAL A 550 -13.96 -8.38 -29.13
N LEU A 551 -14.89 -9.17 -29.67
CA LEU A 551 -15.29 -9.12 -31.06
C LEU A 551 -15.92 -7.77 -31.44
N ALA A 552 -16.73 -7.16 -30.56
CA ALA A 552 -17.29 -5.83 -30.80
C ALA A 552 -16.20 -4.74 -30.91
N SER A 553 -15.16 -4.82 -30.07
CA SER A 553 -14.00 -3.92 -30.16
C SER A 553 -13.21 -4.18 -31.45
N ALA A 554 -12.97 -5.44 -31.81
CA ALA A 554 -12.27 -5.81 -33.04
C ALA A 554 -13.01 -5.36 -34.30
N ILE A 555 -14.34 -5.45 -34.33
CA ILE A 555 -15.20 -4.93 -35.40
C ILE A 555 -14.98 -3.41 -35.54
N LYS A 556 -15.05 -2.67 -34.43
CA LYS A 556 -14.86 -1.21 -34.43
C LYS A 556 -13.46 -0.81 -34.91
N GLU A 557 -12.42 -1.55 -34.51
CA GLU A 557 -11.05 -1.32 -34.95
C GLU A 557 -10.82 -1.67 -36.43
N ALA A 558 -11.45 -2.74 -36.92
CA ALA A 558 -11.38 -3.13 -38.34
C ALA A 558 -12.12 -2.14 -39.24
N GLU A 559 -13.28 -1.64 -38.80
CA GLU A 559 -14.06 -0.58 -39.46
C GLU A 559 -13.26 0.73 -39.55
N SER A 560 -12.67 1.16 -38.43
CA SER A 560 -11.88 2.40 -38.39
C SER A 560 -10.58 2.33 -39.21
N GLY A 561 -10.02 1.12 -39.37
CA GLY A 561 -8.78 0.88 -40.12
C GLY A 561 -8.98 0.46 -41.57
N GLY A 562 -10.21 0.36 -42.09
CA GLY A 562 -10.48 -0.05 -43.47
C GLY A 562 -10.09 -1.49 -43.83
N ARG A 563 -9.99 -2.38 -42.83
CA ARG A 563 -9.54 -3.78 -43.01
C ARG A 563 -10.72 -4.72 -43.29
N SER A 564 -11.16 -4.76 -44.55
CA SER A 564 -12.39 -5.44 -44.98
C SER A 564 -12.45 -6.94 -44.62
N GLU A 565 -11.36 -7.68 -44.82
CA GLU A 565 -11.33 -9.13 -44.51
C GLU A 565 -11.44 -9.42 -43.01
N GLU A 566 -10.77 -8.62 -42.18
CA GLU A 566 -10.81 -8.77 -40.72
C GLU A 566 -12.21 -8.43 -40.18
N LEU A 567 -12.85 -7.42 -40.76
CA LEU A 567 -14.21 -7.03 -40.44
C LEU A 567 -15.22 -8.16 -40.74
N SER A 568 -15.17 -8.75 -41.94
CA SER A 568 -16.06 -9.86 -42.30
C SER A 568 -15.89 -11.06 -41.36
N ARG A 569 -14.66 -11.45 -41.05
CA ARG A 569 -14.39 -12.56 -40.11
C ARG A 569 -14.89 -12.27 -38.70
N ALA A 570 -14.67 -11.04 -38.20
CA ALA A 570 -15.11 -10.65 -36.87
C ALA A 570 -16.64 -10.61 -36.75
N LEU A 571 -17.35 -10.16 -37.79
CA LEU A 571 -18.81 -10.15 -37.85
C LEU A 571 -19.41 -11.56 -37.90
N GLU A 572 -18.87 -12.45 -38.73
CA GLU A 572 -19.30 -13.86 -38.79
C GLU A 572 -19.14 -14.56 -37.43
N GLU A 573 -17.98 -14.36 -36.79
CA GLU A 573 -17.73 -14.93 -35.46
C GLU A 573 -18.66 -14.30 -34.40
N PHE A 574 -18.91 -12.99 -34.47
CA PHE A 574 -19.81 -12.30 -33.55
C PHE A 574 -21.26 -12.81 -33.64
N HIS A 575 -21.76 -13.07 -34.85
CA HIS A 575 -23.08 -13.65 -35.06
C HIS A 575 -23.18 -15.07 -34.52
N ARG A 576 -22.17 -15.91 -34.79
CA ARG A 576 -22.12 -17.29 -34.26
C ARG A 576 -22.12 -17.30 -32.73
N ILE A 577 -21.24 -16.51 -32.11
CA ILE A 577 -21.12 -16.39 -30.65
C ILE A 577 -22.41 -15.85 -30.01
N SER A 578 -23.08 -14.91 -30.67
CA SER A 578 -24.36 -14.35 -30.19
C SER A 578 -25.51 -15.37 -30.27
N GLY A 579 -25.54 -16.21 -31.31
CA GLY A 579 -26.49 -17.31 -31.44
C GLY A 579 -26.29 -18.39 -30.37
N GLU A 580 -25.04 -18.81 -30.14
CA GLU A 580 -24.71 -19.78 -29.09
C GLU A 580 -25.05 -19.24 -27.69
N LEU A 581 -24.77 -17.96 -27.41
CA LEU A 581 -25.12 -17.31 -26.13
C LEU A 581 -26.64 -17.26 -25.89
N ALA A 582 -27.46 -17.11 -26.92
CA ALA A 582 -28.92 -17.08 -26.79
C ALA A 582 -29.54 -18.48 -26.56
N SER A 583 -28.77 -19.55 -26.85
CA SER A 583 -29.19 -20.95 -26.67
C SER A 583 -28.78 -21.56 -25.33
N LEU A 584 -27.94 -20.86 -24.56
CA LEU A 584 -27.51 -21.20 -23.20
C LEU A 584 -28.44 -20.60 -22.15
#